data_AF-A0A5E4LVN2-F1
#
_entry.id   AF-A0A5E4LVN2-F1
#
_cell.length_a   1.000
_cell.length_b   1.000
_cell.length_c   1.000
_cell.angle_alpha   90.00
_cell.angle_beta   90.00
_cell.angle_gamma   90.00
#
_symmetry.space_group_name_H-M   'P 1'
#
loop_
_entity.id
_entity.type
_entity.pdbx_description
1 polymer ?
#
loop_
_entity_poly.entity_id
_entity_poly.type
_entity_poly.pdbx_seq_one_letter_code
_entity_poly.pdbx_strand_id
1 'polypeptide(L)'
;MMANHHLAKAIGDVSWSQFLLLLEYKLKEKGGQLLKIERSDPSSQLCSRCNSRHPIPLSERTYTCPDCGLVMDRDLNAAINILQIGIRKYFNKDAVGTTDSLNACGDTKVVPVKQEATAFKRW
;
A
#
# COMPACT_ATOMS: atom_id res chain seq x y z
N MET A 1 -1.31 -9.79 -24.80
CA MET A 1 -1.17 -8.47 -25.43
C MET A 1 -1.53 -7.41 -24.40
N MET A 2 -0.73 -6.35 -24.25
CA MET A 2 -1.05 -5.24 -23.33
C MET A 2 -2.18 -4.39 -23.91
N ALA A 3 -3.12 -3.97 -23.07
CA ALA A 3 -4.35 -3.31 -23.51
C ALA A 3 -4.15 -1.88 -24.04
N ASN A 4 -3.13 -1.16 -23.56
CA ASN A 4 -2.87 0.23 -23.97
C ASN A 4 -1.68 0.32 -24.91
N HIS A 5 -1.93 0.46 -26.21
CA HIS A 5 -0.88 0.47 -27.24
C HIS A 5 0.08 1.66 -27.15
N HIS A 6 -0.36 2.82 -26.64
CA HIS A 6 0.49 4.00 -26.47
C HIS A 6 1.51 3.86 -25.36
N LEU A 7 1.15 3.11 -24.31
CA LEU A 7 2.02 2.89 -23.14
C LEU A 7 2.68 1.51 -23.14
N ALA A 8 2.25 0.59 -24.01
CA ALA A 8 2.71 -0.80 -24.03
C ALA A 8 4.23 -0.92 -24.13
N LYS A 9 4.85 -0.12 -25.01
CA LYS A 9 6.31 -0.13 -25.17
C LYS A 9 7.02 0.33 -23.90
N ALA A 10 6.66 1.51 -23.37
CA ALA A 10 7.27 2.05 -22.17
C ALA A 10 7.07 1.14 -20.93
N ILE A 11 5.90 0.51 -20.79
CA ILE A 11 5.64 -0.44 -19.70
C ILE A 11 6.46 -1.74 -19.89
N GLY A 12 6.57 -2.22 -21.13
CA GLY A 12 7.38 -3.38 -21.49
C GLY A 12 8.87 -3.17 -21.20
N ASP A 13 9.40 -2.02 -21.59
CA ASP A 13 10.82 -1.67 -21.41
C ASP A 13 11.24 -1.67 -19.93
N VAL A 14 10.34 -1.26 -19.03
CA VAL A 14 10.64 -1.24 -17.58
C VAL A 14 10.50 -2.63 -16.92
N SER A 15 9.76 -3.56 -17.52
CA SER A 15 9.77 -4.99 -17.15
C SER A 15 9.51 -5.29 -15.66
N TRP A 16 8.58 -4.56 -15.02
CA TRP A 16 8.26 -4.68 -13.58
C TRP A 16 7.91 -6.11 -13.13
N SER A 17 7.21 -6.88 -13.96
CA SER A 17 6.86 -8.28 -13.65
C SER A 17 8.09 -9.18 -13.57
N GLN A 18 9.04 -9.00 -14.49
CA GLN A 18 10.29 -9.73 -14.51
C GLN A 18 11.15 -9.38 -13.29
N PHE A 19 11.20 -8.10 -12.94
CA PHE A 19 11.90 -7.64 -11.73
C PHE A 19 11.36 -8.33 -10.46
N LEU A 20 10.03 -8.37 -10.29
CA LEU A 20 9.41 -9.06 -9.16
C LEU A 20 9.68 -10.57 -9.16
N LEU A 21 9.70 -11.21 -10.33
CA LEU A 21 10.00 -12.63 -10.47
C LEU A 21 11.43 -12.95 -10.05
N LEU A 22 12.40 -12.13 -10.47
CA LEU A 22 13.81 -12.27 -10.08
C LEU A 22 14.01 -12.04 -8.58
N LEU A 23 13.33 -11.05 -7.99
CA LEU A 23 13.34 -10.82 -6.55
C LEU A 23 12.80 -12.02 -5.78
N GLU A 24 11.66 -12.56 -6.20
CA GLU A 24 11.05 -13.72 -5.56
C GLU A 24 11.95 -14.96 -5.66
N TYR A 25 12.52 -15.20 -6.84
CA TYR A 25 13.49 -16.27 -7.06
C TYR A 25 14.70 -16.16 -6.13
N LYS A 26 15.32 -14.97 -6.04
CA LYS A 26 16.50 -14.75 -5.20
C LYS A 26 16.20 -14.75 -3.71
N LEU A 27 15.01 -14.32 -3.30
CA LEU A 27 14.58 -14.42 -1.91
C LEU A 27 14.33 -15.87 -1.51
N LYS A 28 13.72 -16.69 -2.38
CA LYS A 28 13.56 -18.13 -2.15
C LYS A 28 14.90 -18.84 -1.92
N GLU A 29 15.92 -18.52 -2.72
CA GLU A 29 17.27 -19.06 -2.57
C GLU A 29 17.89 -18.73 -1.19
N LYS A 30 17.57 -17.54 -0.63
CA LYS A 30 18.09 -17.07 0.66
C LYS A 30 17.16 -17.36 1.86
N GLY A 31 16.02 -18.01 1.65
CA GLY A 31 15.01 -18.21 2.69
C GLY A 31 14.27 -16.93 3.14
N GLY A 32 14.30 -15.86 2.34
CA GLY A 32 13.59 -14.62 2.60
C GLY A 32 12.15 -14.62 2.08
N GLN A 33 11.35 -13.66 2.55
CA GLN A 33 9.97 -13.46 2.10
C GLN A 33 9.80 -12.15 1.33
N LEU A 34 9.04 -12.18 0.25
CA LEU A 34 8.61 -10.99 -0.49
C LEU A 34 7.18 -10.60 -0.07
N LEU A 35 7.02 -9.42 0.51
CA LEU A 35 5.71 -8.83 0.79
C LEU A 35 5.37 -7.79 -0.27
N LYS A 36 4.23 -7.95 -0.94
CA LYS A 36 3.73 -6.99 -1.94
C LYS A 36 2.67 -6.11 -1.28
N ILE A 37 2.77 -4.80 -1.47
CA ILE A 37 1.71 -3.86 -1.12
C ILE A 37 0.71 -3.72 -2.29
N GLU A 38 -0.46 -3.16 -2.04
CA GLU A 38 -1.51 -3.00 -3.05
C GLU A 38 -1.19 -1.81 -3.96
N ARG A 39 -1.63 -1.88 -5.22
CA ARG A 39 -1.40 -0.80 -6.20
C ARG A 39 -2.18 0.48 -5.84
N SER A 40 -3.27 0.34 -5.10
CA SER A 40 -4.12 1.44 -4.64
C SER A 40 -3.65 2.10 -3.35
N ASP A 41 -2.59 1.58 -2.72
CA ASP A 41 -2.03 2.18 -1.51
C ASP A 41 -1.41 3.56 -1.84
N PRO A 42 -1.83 4.66 -1.19
CA PRO A 42 -1.42 6.02 -1.55
C PRO A 42 -0.01 6.38 -1.03
N SER A 43 1.00 5.58 -1.38
CA SER A 43 2.38 5.72 -0.89
C SER A 43 3.04 7.05 -1.23
N SER A 44 2.81 7.61 -2.42
CA SER A 44 3.40 8.90 -2.84
C SER A 44 2.63 10.14 -2.41
N GLN A 45 1.40 9.96 -1.93
CA GLN A 45 0.51 11.06 -1.50
C GLN A 45 0.44 11.19 0.02
N LEU A 46 0.79 10.14 0.76
CA LEU A 46 0.84 10.16 2.22
C LEU A 46 2.11 10.86 2.73
N CYS A 47 1.98 11.60 3.81
CA CYS A 47 3.13 12.13 4.53
C CYS A 47 3.70 11.04 5.46
N SER A 48 4.98 10.69 5.30
CA SER A 48 5.65 9.71 6.15
C SER A 48 5.81 10.13 7.61
N ARG A 49 5.64 11.43 7.92
CA ARG A 49 5.72 11.97 9.28
C ARG A 49 4.37 12.03 10.00
N CYS A 50 3.34 12.60 9.37
CA CYS A 50 2.06 12.85 10.02
C CYS A 50 0.88 12.04 9.44
N ASN A 51 1.11 11.19 8.44
CA ASN A 51 0.10 10.35 7.78
C ASN A 51 -1.03 11.12 7.06
N SER A 52 -0.94 12.44 6.93
CA SER A 52 -1.87 13.23 6.12
C SER A 52 -1.74 12.87 4.64
N ARG A 53 -2.86 12.82 3.92
CA ARG A 53 -2.87 12.56 2.47
C ARG A 53 -2.98 13.87 1.69
N HIS A 54 -2.01 14.11 0.82
CA HIS A 54 -1.96 15.26 -0.07
C HIS A 54 -1.72 14.80 -1.52
N PRO A 55 -2.64 15.07 -2.45
CA PRO A 55 -2.43 14.75 -3.86
C PRO A 55 -1.35 15.66 -4.43
N ILE A 56 -0.34 15.05 -5.05
CA ILE A 56 0.80 15.73 -5.67
C ILE A 56 0.89 15.31 -7.15
N PRO A 57 1.12 16.23 -8.10
CA PRO A 57 1.28 15.89 -9.51
C PRO A 57 2.57 15.09 -9.76
N LEU A 58 2.55 14.25 -10.80
CA LEU A 58 3.70 13.39 -11.16
C LEU A 58 4.96 14.19 -11.54
N SER A 59 4.81 15.42 -12.00
CA SER A 59 5.91 16.35 -12.32
C SER A 59 6.65 16.85 -11.10
N GLU A 60 6.01 16.87 -9.92
CA GLU A 60 6.62 17.41 -8.71
C GLU A 60 7.42 16.34 -7.98
N ARG A 61 8.73 16.56 -7.88
CA ARG A 61 9.70 15.60 -7.34
C ARG A 61 9.98 15.79 -5.85
N THR A 62 9.63 16.95 -5.31
CA THR A 62 9.78 17.29 -3.90
C THR A 62 8.43 17.17 -3.21
N TYR A 63 8.34 16.38 -2.16
CA TYR A 63 7.16 16.29 -1.31
C TYR A 63 7.25 17.34 -0.20
N THR A 64 6.28 18.26 -0.17
CA THR A 64 6.12 19.25 0.90
C THR A 64 4.80 19.02 1.61
N CYS A 65 4.84 18.71 2.90
CA CYS A 65 3.65 18.51 3.71
C CYS A 65 3.14 19.84 4.28
N PRO A 66 1.90 20.29 3.97
CA PRO A 66 1.34 21.52 4.52
C PRO A 66 1.02 21.41 6.03
N ASP A 67 0.79 20.20 6.55
CA ASP A 67 0.36 20.02 7.95
C ASP A 67 1.52 19.98 8.94
N CYS A 68 2.67 19.40 8.56
CA CYS A 68 3.81 19.23 9.47
C CYS A 68 5.13 19.82 8.94
N GLY A 69 5.11 20.47 7.78
CA GLY A 69 6.28 21.13 7.19
C GLY A 69 7.40 20.18 6.73
N LEU A 70 7.14 18.88 6.60
CA LEU A 70 8.12 17.94 6.05
C LEU A 70 8.43 18.30 4.60
N VAL A 71 9.72 18.46 4.28
CA VAL A 71 10.22 18.64 2.90
C VAL A 71 11.25 17.56 2.61
N MET A 72 11.00 16.74 1.58
CA MET A 72 11.90 15.67 1.17
C MET A 72 11.65 15.22 -0.27
N ASP A 73 12.52 14.39 -0.84
CA ASP A 73 12.25 13.76 -2.15
C ASP A 73 10.98 12.88 -2.08
N ARG A 74 10.14 12.97 -3.11
CA ARG A 74 8.86 12.26 -3.18
C ARG A 74 9.02 10.74 -3.20
N ASP A 75 10.05 10.23 -3.89
CA ASP A 75 10.27 8.80 -3.98
C ASP A 75 10.85 8.26 -2.66
N LEU A 76 11.67 9.06 -1.96
CA LEU A 76 12.10 8.73 -0.59
C LEU A 76 10.91 8.71 0.39
N ASN A 77 10.01 9.70 0.32
CA ASN A 77 8.79 9.72 1.12
C ASN A 77 7.93 8.48 0.84
N ALA A 78 7.76 8.15 -0.43
CA ALA A 78 7.04 6.95 -0.85
C ALA A 78 7.68 5.66 -0.34
N ALA A 79 9.01 5.54 -0.39
CA ALA A 79 9.72 4.36 0.13
C ALA A 79 9.48 4.14 1.63
N ILE A 80 9.51 5.21 2.44
CA ILE A 80 9.21 5.14 3.87
C ILE A 80 7.76 4.69 4.09
N ASN A 81 6.81 5.26 3.34
CA ASN A 81 5.40 4.87 3.42
C ASN A 81 5.19 3.40 3.02
N ILE A 82 5.84 2.92 1.96
CA ILE A 82 5.78 1.52 1.51
C ILE A 82 6.27 0.60 2.62
N LEU A 83 7.38 0.93 3.28
CA LEU A 83 7.90 0.17 4.42
C LEU A 83 6.88 0.13 5.57
N GLN A 84 6.34 1.28 5.98
CA GLN A 84 5.37 1.36 7.06
C GLN A 84 4.07 0.60 6.74
N ILE A 85 3.57 0.68 5.50
CA ILE A 85 2.41 -0.08 5.04
C ILE A 85 2.73 -1.58 5.03
N GLY A 86 3.90 -1.97 4.52
CA GLY A 86 4.36 -3.36 4.51
C GLY A 86 4.44 -3.94 5.91
N ILE A 87 5.05 -3.23 6.87
CA ILE A 87 5.12 -3.62 8.27
C ILE A 87 3.72 -3.80 8.86
N ARG A 88 2.82 -2.82 8.68
CA ARG A 88 1.44 -2.90 9.16
C ARG A 88 0.71 -4.11 8.59
N LYS A 89 0.81 -4.33 7.27
CA LYS A 89 0.20 -5.49 6.61
C LYS A 89 0.81 -6.80 7.09
N TYR A 90 2.11 -6.84 7.36
CA TYR A 90 2.78 -8.05 7.85
C TYR A 90 2.24 -8.48 9.21
N PHE A 91 2.12 -7.55 10.15
CA PHE A 91 1.64 -7.84 11.51
C PHE A 91 0.11 -8.01 11.59
N ASN A 92 -0.66 -7.30 10.75
CA ASN A 92 -2.13 -7.41 10.73
C ASN A 92 -2.64 -8.60 9.89
N LYS A 93 -1.78 -9.49 9.40
CA LYS A 93 -2.19 -10.70 8.64
C LYS A 93 -3.17 -11.58 9.41
N ASP A 94 -3.10 -11.54 10.74
CA ASP A 94 -3.96 -12.33 11.63
C ASP A 94 -5.28 -11.63 12.00
N ALA A 95 -5.44 -10.35 11.64
CA ALA A 95 -6.59 -9.51 12.00
C ALA A 95 -7.64 -9.42 10.88
N VAL A 96 -7.98 -10.54 10.24
CA VAL A 96 -9.10 -10.60 9.30
C VAL A 96 -10.42 -10.54 10.08
N GLY A 97 -10.96 -9.33 10.24
CA GLY A 97 -12.37 -9.13 10.61
C GLY A 97 -12.67 -8.57 12.01
N THR A 98 -11.82 -7.73 12.58
CA THR A 98 -12.16 -7.02 13.83
C THR A 98 -12.16 -5.52 13.59
N THR A 99 -13.35 -4.90 13.63
CA THR A 99 -13.44 -3.46 13.88
C THR A 99 -13.16 -3.27 15.36
N ASP A 100 -11.92 -2.97 15.72
CA ASP A 100 -11.57 -2.70 17.11
C ASP A 100 -12.25 -1.40 17.55
N SER A 101 -13.46 -1.52 18.10
CA SER A 101 -14.01 -0.49 18.99
C SER A 101 -13.27 -0.61 20.32
N LEU A 102 -12.22 0.21 20.51
CA LEU A 102 -11.64 0.42 21.82
C LEU A 102 -12.71 1.03 22.73
N ASN A 103 -13.27 0.22 23.61
CA ASN A 103 -14.06 0.70 24.73
C ASN A 103 -13.10 0.99 25.89
N ALA A 104 -13.40 2.00 26.70
CA ALA A 104 -12.51 2.59 27.73
C ALA A 104 -11.95 1.65 28.81
N CYS A 105 -12.31 0.36 28.82
CA CYS A 105 -11.86 -0.63 29.81
C CYS A 105 -10.94 -1.73 29.25
N GLY A 106 -10.45 -1.63 28.01
CA GLY A 106 -9.37 -2.49 27.51
C GLY A 106 -9.71 -3.96 27.21
N ASP A 107 -10.95 -4.40 27.47
CA ASP A 107 -11.37 -5.76 27.13
C ASP A 107 -11.74 -5.85 25.64
N THR A 108 -10.99 -6.64 24.87
CA THR A 108 -11.32 -7.00 23.48
C THR A 108 -12.51 -7.96 23.47
N LYS A 109 -13.74 -7.45 23.54
CA LYS A 109 -14.92 -8.25 23.24
C LYS A 109 -15.12 -8.29 21.73
N VAL A 110 -14.68 -9.40 21.13
CA VAL A 110 -14.96 -9.71 19.72
C VAL A 110 -16.47 -9.90 19.56
N VAL A 111 -17.14 -8.96 18.90
CA VAL A 111 -18.56 -9.10 18.55
C VAL A 111 -18.65 -9.51 17.08
N PRO A 112 -19.22 -10.68 16.77
CA PRO A 112 -19.33 -11.12 15.38
C PRO A 112 -20.36 -10.27 14.64
N VAL A 113 -19.92 -9.56 13.59
CA VAL A 113 -20.81 -8.82 12.70
C VAL A 113 -21.54 -9.82 11.81
N LYS A 114 -22.86 -9.95 12.01
CA LYS A 114 -23.72 -10.70 11.09
C LYS A 114 -23.78 -9.96 9.76
N GLN A 115 -23.22 -10.56 8.71
CA GLN A 115 -23.37 -10.08 7.34
C GLN A 115 -24.72 -10.56 6.80
N GLU A 116 -25.70 -9.66 6.69
CA GLU A 116 -26.89 -9.93 5.87
C GLU A 116 -26.52 -9.69 4.40
N ALA A 117 -26.57 -10.76 3.61
CA ALA A 117 -26.26 -10.73 2.19
C ALA A 117 -27.37 -10.00 1.42
N THR A 118 -27.18 -8.70 1.13
CA THR A 118 -28.02 -8.01 0.15
C THR A 118 -27.47 -8.25 -1.25
N ALA A 119 -28.21 -9.02 -2.05
CA ALA A 119 -27.85 -9.40 -3.40
C ALA A 119 -27.61 -8.19 -4.31
N PHE A 120 -26.40 -8.11 -4.87
CA PHE A 120 -25.99 -7.08 -5.82
C PHE A 120 -26.70 -7.32 -7.17
N LYS A 121 -27.66 -6.46 -7.53
CA LYS A 121 -28.25 -6.46 -8.87
C LYS A 121 -27.24 -5.88 -9.86
N ARG A 122 -26.95 -6.71 -10.86
CA ARG A 122 -26.04 -6.49 -11.99
C ARG A 122 -26.74 -5.57 -12.99
N TRP A 123 -26.10 -4.44 -13.32
CA TRP A 123 -26.35 -3.68 -14.54
C TRP A 123 -25.21 -3.99 -15.50
#